data_AF-A0A7X7CSY0-F1
#
_entry.id   AF-A0A7X7CSY0-F1
#
_cell.length_a   1.000
_cell.length_b   1.000
_cell.length_c   1.000
_cell.angle_alpha   90.00
_cell.angle_beta   90.00
_cell.angle_gamma   90.00
#
_symmetry.space_group_name_H-M   'P 1'
#
loop_
_entity.id
_entity.type
_entity.pdbx_description
1 polymer ?
#
loop_
_entity_poly.entity_id
_entity_poly.type
_entity_poly.pdbx_seq_one_letter_code
_entity_poly.pdbx_strand_id
1 'polypeptide(L)' 'GIASRMFEVLAHEGINIQMISTSEIKTSVVIEDKYLELAVRALHKAFGLDANSA' A
#
# COMPACT_ATOMS: atom_id res chain seq x y z
N GLY A 1 12.93 3.76 0.42
CA GLY A 1 12.60 3.71 -1.02
C GLY A 1 11.10 3.64 -1.21
N ILE A 2 10.56 3.67 -2.44
CA ILE A 2 9.10 3.61 -2.67
C ILE A 2 8.51 2.32 -2.09
N ALA A 3 9.11 1.16 -2.40
CA ALA A 3 8.66 -0.13 -1.88
C ALA A 3 8.79 -0.24 -0.35
N SER A 4 9.90 0.22 0.26
CA SER A 4 10.02 0.11 1.73
C SER A 4 9.00 0.99 2.46
N ARG A 5 8.71 2.18 1.94
CA ARG A 5 7.64 3.04 2.49
C ARG A 5 6.28 2.36 2.42
N MET A 6 5.97 1.72 1.30
CA MET A 6 4.73 0.95 1.14
C MET A 6 4.63 -0.19 2.18
N PHE A 7 5.71 -0.94 2.39
CA PHE A 7 5.72 -2.03 3.38
C PHE A 7 5.62 -1.54 4.82
N GLU A 8 6.30 -0.44 5.16
CA GLU A 8 6.19 0.20 6.48
C GLU A 8 4.76 0.64 6.79
N VAL A 9 4.06 1.23 5.81
CA VAL A 9 2.67 1.66 5.97
C VAL A 9 1.73 0.46 6.19
N LEU A 10 1.86 -0.58 5.39
CA LEU A 10 1.05 -1.78 5.54
C LEU A 10 1.32 -2.49 6.88
N ALA A 11 2.59 -2.54 7.31
CA ALA A 11 2.98 -3.12 8.59
C ALA A 11 2.45 -2.31 9.79
N HIS A 12 2.44 -0.98 9.71
CA HIS A 12 1.89 -0.10 10.75
C HIS A 12 0.39 -0.34 10.96
N GLU A 13 -0.34 -0.59 9.88
CA GLU A 13 -1.77 -0.91 9.92
C GLU A 13 -2.04 -2.40 10.27
N GLY A 14 -0.99 -3.20 10.52
CA GLY A 14 -1.12 -4.62 10.83
C GLY A 14 -1.58 -5.49 9.65
N ILE A 15 -1.38 -5.02 8.41
CA ILE A 15 -1.82 -5.71 7.20
C ILE A 15 -0.72 -6.67 6.74
N ASN A 16 -1.03 -7.97 6.77
CA ASN A 16 -0.09 -8.99 6.32
C ASN A 16 -0.06 -9.08 4.79
N ILE A 17 1.15 -9.13 4.22
CA ILE A 17 1.38 -9.26 2.78
C ILE A 17 1.57 -10.75 2.43
N GLN A 18 0.71 -11.29 1.58
CA GLN A 18 0.75 -12.70 1.16
C GLN A 18 1.70 -12.93 -0.01
N MET A 19 1.80 -11.95 -0.91
CA MET A 19 2.65 -12.04 -2.10
C MET A 19 3.11 -10.65 -2.51
N ILE A 20 4.34 -10.56 -3.02
CA ILE A 20 4.93 -9.35 -3.59
C ILE A 20 5.34 -9.67 -5.02
N SER A 21 4.93 -8.84 -5.97
CA SER A 21 5.40 -8.86 -7.35
C SER A 21 5.89 -7.48 -7.74
N THR A 22 7.09 -7.37 -8.31
CA THR A 22 7.71 -6.09 -8.63
C THR A 22 8.23 -6.07 -10.06
N SER A 23 8.09 -4.91 -10.71
CA SER A 23 8.78 -4.50 -11.92
C SER A 23 9.63 -3.27 -11.63
N GLU A 24 10.35 -2.75 -12.63
CA GLU A 24 11.20 -1.57 -12.50
C GLU A 24 10.42 -0.31 -12.05
N ILE A 25 9.14 -0.21 -12.40
CA ILE A 25 8.30 0.97 -12.15
C ILE A 25 7.06 0.69 -11.29
N LYS A 26 6.82 -0.56 -10.88
CA LYS A 26 5.60 -0.95 -10.19
C LYS A 26 5.85 -2.04 -9.17
N THR A 27 5.26 -1.89 -7.99
CA THR A 27 5.19 -2.95 -6.98
C THR A 27 3.72 -3.28 -6.74
N SER A 28 3.37 -4.56 -6.77
CA SER A 28 2.03 -5.07 -6.52
C SER A 28 2.10 -6.03 -5.34
N VAL A 29 1.12 -5.95 -4.43
CA VAL A 29 1.03 -6.84 -3.28
C VAL A 29 -0.35 -7.47 -3.19
N VAL A 30 -0.39 -8.70 -2.67
CA VAL A 30 -1.64 -9.40 -2.36
C VAL A 30 -1.84 -9.36 -0.84
N ILE A 31 -3.02 -8.93 -0.42
CA ILE A 31 -3.45 -8.80 0.98
C ILE A 31 -4.84 -9.43 1.13
N GLU A 32 -5.28 -9.66 2.38
CA GLU A 32 -6.65 -10.10 2.62
C GLU A 32 -7.67 -8.99 2.27
N ASP A 33 -8.78 -9.38 1.65
CA ASP A 33 -9.81 -8.47 1.12
C ASP A 33 -10.41 -7.52 2.19
N LYS A 34 -10.58 -7.99 3.42
CA LYS A 34 -11.04 -7.17 4.56
C LYS A 34 -10.18 -5.93 4.84
N TYR A 35 -8.92 -5.93 4.40
CA TYR A 35 -7.99 -4.82 4.60
C TYR A 35 -7.85 -3.92 3.37
N LEU A 36 -8.57 -4.21 2.27
CA LEU A 36 -8.41 -3.51 1.00
C LEU A 36 -8.61 -1.99 1.17
N GLU A 37 -9.73 -1.56 1.75
CA GLU A 37 -10.01 -0.13 1.95
C GLU A 37 -8.98 0.55 2.87
N LEU A 38 -8.58 -0.13 3.95
CA LEU A 38 -7.61 0.40 4.90
C LEU A 38 -6.24 0.57 4.23
N ALA A 39 -5.78 -0.44 3.49
CA ALA A 39 -4.53 -0.41 2.74
C ALA A 39 -4.51 0.72 1.71
N VAL A 40 -5.58 0.85 0.90
CA VAL A 40 -5.67 1.89 -0.14
C VAL A 40 -5.61 3.27 0.49
N ARG A 41 -6.40 3.54 1.53
CA ARG A 41 -6.42 4.83 2.22
C ARG A 41 -5.08 5.13 2.89
N ALA A 42 -4.49 4.17 3.58
CA ALA A 42 -3.19 4.34 4.24
C ALA A 42 -2.08 4.64 3.23
N LEU A 43 -2.07 3.93 2.10
CA LEU A 43 -1.11 4.17 1.02
C LEU A 43 -1.35 5.52 0.34
N HIS A 44 -2.59 5.89 0.02
CA HIS A 44 -2.90 7.20 -0.56
C HIS A 44 -2.44 8.35 0.34
N LYS A 45 -2.72 8.26 1.65
CA LYS A 45 -2.24 9.22 2.65
C LYS A 45 -0.73 9.25 2.75
N ALA A 46 -0.09 8.07 2.79
CA ALA A 46 1.35 7.98 2.89
C ALA A 46 2.06 8.55 1.65
N PHE A 47 1.49 8.40 0.46
CA PHE A 47 2.07 8.94 -0.78
C PHE A 47 1.54 10.33 -1.14
N GLY A 48 0.66 10.93 -0.33
CA GLY A 48 0.11 12.26 -0.55
C GLY A 48 -0.83 12.36 -1.77
N LEU A 49 -1.48 11.24 -2.13
CA LEU A 49 -2.35 11.13 -3.31
C LEU A 49 -3.81 11.47 -3.01
N ASP A 50 -4.13 11.84 -1.77
CA ASP A 50 -5.47 12.28 -1.35
C ASP A 50 -5.92 13.60 -2.01
N ALA A 51 -5.07 14.25 -2.81
CA ALA A 51 -5.28 15.59 -3.36
C ALA A 51 -6.08 15.68 -4.68
N ASN A 52 -6.76 14.63 -5.14
CA ASN A 52 -7.48 14.69 -6.43
C ASN A 52 -8.87 14.06 -6.45
N SER A 53 -9.65 14.20 -5.38
CA SER A 53 -11.10 14.00 -5.43
C SER A 53 -11.79 15.36 -5.34
N ALA A 54 -11.72 16.09 -6.46
CA ALA A 54 -12.57 17.24 -6.76
C ALA A 54 -13.73 16.78 -7.65
#